data_AF-A0A8S3EK98-F1
#
_entry.id   AF-A0A8S3EK98-F1
#
_cell.length_a   1.000
_cell.length_b   1.000
_cell.length_c   1.000
_cell.angle_alpha   90.00
_cell.angle_beta   90.00
_cell.angle_gamma   90.00
#
_symmetry.space_group_name_H-M   'P 1'
#
loop_
_entity.id
_entity.type
_entity.pdbx_description
1 polymer ?
#
loop_
_entity_poly.entity_id
_entity_poly.type
_entity_poly.pdbx_seq_one_letter_code
_entity_poly.pdbx_strand_id
1 'polypeptide(L)'
;MLSTGDLQNYLRKLQTELRLIKFRDVDYKSLYAGNPCEFLKIYHYVFLDFNPLFAKNLLDKCNCDFYGKTDSHFIDTMYKALRDHFSYKPPVTKEQFFITGFAERKLQM
;
A
#
# COMPACT_ATOMS: atom_id res chain seq x y z
N MET A 1 -8.14 17.50 -16.79
CA MET A 1 -6.88 17.03 -17.39
C MET A 1 -5.91 16.80 -16.25
N LEU A 2 -5.57 15.54 -15.94
CA LEU A 2 -4.59 15.21 -14.90
C LEU A 2 -3.21 15.28 -15.53
N SER A 3 -2.37 16.17 -15.00
CA SER A 3 -1.04 16.46 -15.53
C SER A 3 -0.05 15.49 -14.88
N THR A 4 0.80 14.86 -15.67
CA THR A 4 1.89 13.96 -15.27
C THR A 4 2.79 14.48 -14.13
N GLY A 5 2.72 15.78 -13.81
CA GLY A 5 3.40 16.40 -12.66
C GLY A 5 2.90 15.94 -11.29
N ASP A 6 1.64 15.54 -11.14
CA ASP A 6 1.09 15.09 -9.85
C ASP A 6 1.69 13.73 -9.44
N LEU A 7 1.82 12.81 -10.38
CA LEU A 7 2.41 11.48 -10.18
C LEU A 7 3.83 11.54 -9.61
N GLN A 8 4.69 12.38 -10.18
CA GLN A 8 6.06 12.54 -9.68
C GLN A 8 6.09 13.14 -8.27
N ASN A 9 5.17 14.04 -7.95
CA ASN A 9 5.08 14.62 -6.62
C ASN A 9 4.66 13.56 -5.58
N TYR A 10 3.69 12.70 -5.92
CA TYR A 10 3.30 11.58 -5.07
C TYR A 10 4.44 10.57 -4.87
N LEU A 11 5.18 10.22 -5.93
CA LEU A 11 6.35 9.33 -5.82
C LEU A 11 7.45 9.92 -4.93
N ARG A 12 7.73 11.22 -5.02
CA ARG A 12 8.71 11.89 -4.15
C ARG A 12 8.27 11.89 -2.69
N LYS A 13 6.98 12.12 -2.42
CA LYS A 13 6.42 12.00 -1.07
C LYS A 13 6.57 10.58 -0.54
N LEU A 14 6.11 9.58 -1.31
CA LEU A 14 6.25 8.17 -0.95
C LEU A 14 7.72 7.81 -0.67
N GLN A 15 8.66 8.22 -1.52
CA GLN A 15 10.08 8.00 -1.32
C GLN A 15 10.59 8.56 0.02
N THR A 16 10.07 9.71 0.44
CA THR A 16 10.46 10.34 1.71
C THR A 16 9.91 9.51 2.88
N GLU A 17 8.64 9.11 2.83
CA GLU A 17 8.01 8.25 3.83
C GLU A 17 8.71 6.88 3.93
N LEU A 18 9.02 6.25 2.79
CA LEU A 18 9.75 4.99 2.71
C LEU A 18 11.15 5.09 3.36
N ARG A 19 11.83 6.23 3.20
CA ARG A 19 13.11 6.49 3.87
C ARG A 19 12.95 6.63 5.38
N LEU A 20 11.87 7.25 5.86
CA LEU A 20 11.59 7.38 7.29
C LEU A 20 11.37 6.02 7.94
N ILE A 21 10.66 5.12 7.25
CA ILE A 21 10.45 3.75 7.69
C ILE A 21 11.63 2.81 7.38
N LYS A 22 12.74 3.34 6.83
CA LYS A 22 13.97 2.61 6.45
C LYS A 22 13.77 1.49 5.41
N PHE A 23 12.72 1.57 4.61
CA PHE A 23 12.48 0.66 3.49
C PHE A 23 13.37 1.03 2.30
N ARG A 24 14.28 0.14 1.89
CA ARG A 24 15.23 0.37 0.78
C ARG A 24 14.98 -0.47 -0.46
N ASP A 25 14.19 -1.53 -0.36
CA ASP A 25 13.91 -2.46 -1.46
C ASP A 25 12.71 -1.98 -2.30
N VAL A 26 12.86 -0.81 -2.93
CA VAL A 26 11.79 -0.24 -3.76
C VAL A 26 12.27 0.07 -5.17
N ASP A 27 11.60 -0.53 -6.16
CA ASP A 27 11.85 -0.28 -7.57
C ASP A 27 10.93 0.84 -8.08
N TYR A 28 11.45 2.07 -8.10
CA TYR A 28 10.70 3.24 -8.53
C TYR A 28 10.23 3.16 -10.00
N LYS A 29 10.92 2.40 -10.85
CA LYS A 29 10.50 2.21 -12.26
C LYS A 29 9.22 1.39 -12.31
N SER A 30 9.15 0.31 -11.53
CA SER A 30 7.99 -0.55 -11.40
C SER A 30 6.82 0.15 -10.70
N LEU A 31 7.08 1.00 -9.70
CA LEU A 31 6.06 1.89 -9.12
C LEU A 31 5.49 2.87 -10.16
N TYR A 32 6.35 3.49 -10.96
CA TYR A 32 5.93 4.39 -12.04
C TYR A 32 5.09 3.68 -13.10
N ALA A 33 5.42 2.42 -13.40
CA ALA A 33 4.62 1.56 -14.27
C ALA A 33 3.29 1.10 -13.64
N GLY A 34 3.07 1.35 -12.34
CA GLY A 34 1.88 0.92 -11.62
C GLY A 34 1.88 -0.57 -11.30
N ASN A 35 3.04 -1.20 -11.16
CA ASN A 35 3.19 -2.63 -10.90
C ASN A 35 2.70 -2.97 -9.48
N PRO A 36 1.66 -3.80 -9.31
CA PRO A 36 1.12 -4.20 -8.00
C PRO A 36 2.17 -4.79 -7.05
N CYS A 37 3.12 -5.56 -7.57
CA CYS A 37 4.07 -6.30 -6.74
C CYS A 37 4.94 -5.36 -5.88
N GLU A 38 5.33 -4.20 -6.41
CA GLU A 38 6.11 -3.23 -5.64
C GLU A 38 5.27 -2.54 -4.56
N PHE A 39 4.02 -2.19 -4.88
CA PHE A 39 3.10 -1.65 -3.87
C PHE A 39 2.85 -2.68 -2.76
N LEU A 40 2.66 -3.96 -3.11
CA LEU A 40 2.50 -5.05 -2.14
C LEU A 40 3.69 -5.11 -1.17
N LYS A 41 4.92 -5.13 -1.67
CA LYS A 41 6.11 -5.16 -0.80
C LYS A 41 6.13 -4.01 0.21
N ILE A 42 5.81 -2.80 -0.25
CA ILE A 42 5.72 -1.61 0.61
C ILE A 42 4.66 -1.83 1.69
N TYR A 43 3.45 -2.22 1.30
CA TYR A 43 2.36 -2.40 2.27
C TYR A 43 2.65 -3.55 3.24
N HIS A 44 3.20 -4.67 2.77
CA HIS A 44 3.64 -5.76 3.63
C HIS A 44 4.65 -5.25 4.65
N TYR A 45 5.64 -4.47 4.22
CA TYR A 45 6.61 -3.88 5.13
C TYR A 45 5.94 -2.94 6.15
N VAL A 46 5.09 -2.01 5.70
CA VAL A 46 4.42 -1.03 6.59
C VAL A 46 3.49 -1.71 7.61
N PHE A 47 2.75 -2.74 7.19
CA PHE A 47 1.76 -3.39 8.04
C PHE A 47 2.33 -4.51 8.92
N LEU A 48 3.43 -5.15 8.51
CA LEU A 48 4.01 -6.29 9.24
C LEU A 48 5.36 -5.95 9.90
N ASP A 49 6.27 -5.29 9.19
CA ASP A 49 7.69 -5.17 9.59
C ASP A 49 7.99 -3.84 10.29
N PHE A 50 7.38 -2.75 9.82
CA PHE A 50 7.66 -1.40 10.29
C PHE A 50 7.39 -1.22 11.79
N ASN A 51 6.27 -1.76 12.27
CA ASN A 51 5.93 -1.68 13.69
C ASN A 51 5.19 -2.96 14.16
N PRO A 52 5.86 -3.85 14.92
CA PRO A 52 5.25 -5.10 15.37
C PRO A 52 4.07 -4.87 16.32
N LEU A 53 4.04 -3.74 17.04
CA LEU A 53 2.88 -3.36 17.86
C LEU A 53 1.69 -2.95 16.99
N PHE A 54 1.92 -2.29 15.86
CA PHE A 54 0.87 -1.95 14.91
C PHE A 54 0.27 -3.21 14.28
N ALA A 55 1.11 -4.14 13.82
CA ALA A 55 0.69 -5.44 13.30
C ALA A 55 -0.14 -6.21 14.34
N LYS A 56 0.32 -6.25 15.59
CA LYS A 56 -0.40 -6.91 16.68
C LYS A 56 -1.73 -6.24 17.00
N ASN A 57 -1.78 -4.91 17.01
CA ASN A 57 -3.03 -4.18 17.25
C ASN A 57 -4.04 -4.38 16.11
N LEU A 58 -3.58 -4.47 14.86
CA LEU A 58 -4.44 -4.81 13.72
C LEU A 58 -5.00 -6.23 13.84
N LEU A 59 -4.20 -7.19 14.28
CA LEU A 59 -4.68 -8.54 14.54
C LEU A 59 -5.70 -8.57 15.69
N ASP A 60 -5.38 -7.96 16.83
CA ASP A 60 -6.16 -8.04 18.07
C ASP A 60 -7.43 -7.17 18.03
N LYS A 61 -7.33 -5.94 17.54
CA LYS A 61 -8.44 -4.96 17.53
C LYS A 61 -9.20 -4.90 16.23
N CYS A 62 -8.52 -5.12 15.10
CA CYS A 62 -9.15 -5.05 13.78
C CYS A 62 -9.53 -6.44 13.24
N ASN A 63 -9.19 -7.52 13.95
CA ASN A 63 -9.29 -8.91 13.47
C ASN A 63 -8.65 -9.08 12.07
N CYS A 64 -7.63 -8.27 11.80
CA CYS A 64 -6.97 -8.19 10.52
C CYS A 64 -5.66 -8.98 10.60
N ASP A 65 -5.77 -10.28 10.38
CA ASP A 65 -4.60 -11.14 10.29
C ASP A 65 -3.90 -10.92 8.93
N PHE A 66 -2.63 -10.53 8.95
CA PHE A 66 -1.83 -10.32 7.75
C PHE A 66 -0.74 -11.39 7.55
N TYR A 67 -0.63 -12.35 8.48
CA TYR A 67 0.39 -13.40 8.46
C TYR A 67 -0.04 -14.60 7.61
N GLY A 68 0.84 -15.10 6.74
CA GLY A 68 0.62 -16.34 5.98
C GLY A 68 -0.48 -16.28 4.91
N LYS A 69 -0.99 -15.09 4.57
CA LYS A 69 -2.02 -14.88 3.54
C LYS A 69 -1.40 -14.64 2.16
N THR A 70 -2.10 -15.08 1.12
CA THR A 70 -1.79 -14.72 -0.27
C THR A 70 -1.98 -13.22 -0.50
N ASP A 71 -1.31 -12.66 -1.51
CA ASP A 71 -1.36 -11.22 -1.81
C ASP A 71 -2.80 -10.69 -1.92
N SER A 72 -3.69 -11.46 -2.54
CA SER A 72 -5.11 -11.12 -2.67
C SER A 72 -5.84 -11.02 -1.33
N HIS A 73 -5.54 -11.93 -0.41
CA HIS A 73 -6.12 -11.92 0.93
C HIS A 73 -5.53 -10.82 1.82
N PHE A 74 -4.25 -10.51 1.64
CA PHE A 74 -3.59 -9.37 2.30
C PHE A 74 -4.28 -8.06 1.91
N ILE A 75 -4.47 -7.82 0.61
CA ILE A 75 -5.17 -6.64 0.09
C ILE A 75 -6.63 -6.60 0.54
N ASP A 76 -7.34 -7.73 0.55
CA ASP A 76 -8.71 -7.78 1.07
C ASP A 76 -8.79 -7.34 2.54
N THR A 77 -7.87 -7.85 3.36
CA THR A 77 -7.80 -7.53 4.80
C THR A 77 -7.42 -6.07 5.00
N MET A 78 -6.46 -5.55 4.24
CA MET A 78 -6.07 -4.13 4.28
C MET A 78 -7.23 -3.21 3.89
N TYR A 79 -7.97 -3.55 2.83
CA TYR A 79 -9.13 -2.76 2.39
C TYR A 79 -10.25 -2.75 3.43
N LYS A 80 -10.48 -3.87 4.12
CA LYS A 80 -11.40 -3.94 5.26
C LYS A 80 -10.89 -3.06 6.39
N ALA A 81 -9.61 -3.16 6.75
CA ALA A 81 -9.02 -2.36 7.82
C ALA A 81 -9.15 -0.85 7.55
N LEU A 82 -8.81 -0.40 6.33
CA LEU A 82 -8.92 0.99 5.91
C LEU A 82 -10.37 1.50 5.96
N ARG A 83 -11.32 0.68 5.51
CA ARG A 83 -12.74 1.05 5.53
C ARG A 83 -13.30 1.12 6.95
N ASP A 84 -13.04 0.10 7.75
CA ASP A 84 -13.68 -0.09 9.06
C ASP A 84 -13.02 0.77 10.14
N HIS A 85 -11.70 0.86 10.15
CA HIS A 85 -10.95 1.58 11.18
C HIS A 85 -10.51 2.98 10.77
N PHE A 86 -10.16 3.18 9.51
CA PHE A 86 -9.69 4.48 9.03
C PHE A 86 -10.79 5.30 8.33
N SER A 87 -12.00 4.73 8.14
CA SER A 87 -13.08 5.33 7.34
C SER A 87 -12.60 5.82 5.97
N TYR A 88 -11.52 5.22 5.45
CA TYR A 88 -10.87 5.61 4.22
C TYR A 88 -11.35 4.71 3.10
N LYS A 89 -11.81 5.31 2.00
CA LYS A 89 -12.29 4.58 0.83
C LYS A 89 -11.19 4.60 -0.24
N PRO A 90 -10.55 3.45 -0.52
CA PRO A 90 -9.51 3.37 -1.53
C PRO A 90 -10.02 3.83 -2.91
N PRO A 91 -9.23 4.61 -3.67
CA PRO A 91 -9.59 5.10 -5.00
C PRO A 91 -9.51 4.03 -6.10
N VAL A 92 -8.87 2.88 -5.80
CA VAL A 92 -8.81 1.69 -6.65
C VAL A 92 -9.57 0.55 -6.00
N THR A 93 -10.15 -0.34 -6.80
CA THR A 93 -10.69 -1.61 -6.29
C THR A 93 -9.57 -2.63 -6.15
N LYS A 94 -9.81 -3.69 -5.38
CA LYS A 94 -8.86 -4.81 -5.20
C LYS A 94 -8.39 -5.37 -6.54
N GLU A 95 -9.28 -5.53 -7.51
CA GLU A 95 -8.94 -6.01 -8.86
C GLU A 95 -8.05 -5.01 -9.62
N GLN A 96 -8.40 -3.73 -9.56
CA GLN A 96 -7.62 -2.65 -10.18
C GLN A 96 -6.25 -2.49 -9.51
N PHE A 97 -6.13 -2.87 -8.24
CA PHE A 97 -4.87 -2.91 -7.54
C PHE A 97 -3.93 -3.95 -8.16
N PHE A 98 -4.41 -5.16 -8.46
CA PHE A 98 -3.61 -6.23 -9.10
C PHE A 98 -3.35 -6.04 -10.60
N ILE A 99 -3.98 -5.07 -11.25
CA ILE A 99 -3.72 -4.76 -12.66
C ILE A 99 -2.55 -3.78 -12.74
N THR A 100 -1.55 -4.09 -13.57
CA THR A 100 -0.44 -3.16 -13.85
C THR A 100 -0.99 -1.88 -14.52
N GLY A 101 -0.81 -0.75 -13.86
CA GLY A 101 -1.42 0.53 -14.21
C GLY A 101 -1.94 1.28 -12.99
N PHE A 102 -2.74 2.34 -13.20
CA PHE A 102 -3.34 3.16 -12.13
C PHE A 102 -2.34 3.64 -11.06
N ALA A 103 -1.08 3.86 -11.44
CA ALA A 103 -0.01 4.23 -10.52
C ALA A 103 -0.40 5.42 -9.63
N GLU A 104 -0.98 6.47 -10.21
CA GLU A 104 -1.46 7.65 -9.48
C GLU A 104 -2.51 7.30 -8.42
N ARG A 105 -3.52 6.50 -8.76
CA ARG A 105 -4.57 6.14 -7.80
C ARG A 105 -4.03 5.22 -6.70
N LYS A 106 -3.10 4.32 -7.03
CA LYS A 106 -2.42 3.47 -6.04
C LYS A 106 -1.52 4.30 -5.12
N LEU A 107 -0.91 5.37 -5.62
CA LEU A 107 -0.10 6.29 -4.83
C LEU A 107 -0.91 7.26 -3.97
N GLN A 108 -2.17 7.52 -4.32
CA GLN A 108 -3.10 8.29 -3.49
C GLN A 108 -3.68 7.48 -2.32
N MET A 109 -3.52 6.15 -2.34
CA MET A 109 -4.00 5.23 -1.31
C MET A 109 -3.01 5.10 -0.15
#